data_AF-A0A6V7I448-F1
#
_entry.id   AF-A0A6V7I448-F1
#
_cell.length_a   1.000
_cell.length_b   1.000
_cell.length_c   1.000
_cell.angle_alpha   90.00
_cell.angle_beta   90.00
_cell.angle_gamma   90.00
#
_symmetry.space_group_name_H-M   'P 1'
#
loop_
_entity.id
_entity.type
_entity.pdbx_description
1 polymer ?
#
loop_
_entity_poly.entity_id
_entity_poly.type
_entity_poly.pdbx_seq_one_letter_code
_entity_poly.pdbx_strand_id
1 'polypeptide(L)' 'LSDTQREILDTAEKFTREEIIPVAAHYDKTGEYPWPIVKKAWELGFTYTHIPQEY' A
#
# COMPACT_ATOMS: atom_id res chain seq x y z
N LEU A 1 10.54 17.34 -2.46
CA LEU A 1 9.57 16.46 -3.11
C LEU A 1 9.02 17.20 -4.32
N SER A 2 9.10 16.62 -5.51
CA SER A 2 8.32 17.09 -6.66
C SER A 2 6.82 16.94 -6.37
N ASP A 3 5.97 17.62 -7.15
CA ASP A 3 4.52 17.55 -6.97
C ASP A 3 4.02 16.10 -7.08
N THR A 4 4.50 15.35 -8.08
CA THR A 4 4.23 13.91 -8.22
C THR A 4 4.67 13.09 -6.99
N GLN A 5 5.83 13.39 -6.41
CA GLN A 5 6.29 12.68 -5.21
C GLN A 5 5.41 12.98 -3.99
N ARG A 6 4.85 14.20 -3.90
CA ARG A 6 3.91 14.57 -2.83
C ARG A 6 2.57 13.84 -3.00
N GLU A 7 2.05 13.76 -4.22
CA GLU A 7 0.81 13.03 -4.50
C GLU A 7 0.92 11.54 -4.17
N ILE A 8 2.07 10.92 -4.49
CA ILE A 8 2.36 9.53 -4.11
C ILE A 8 2.37 9.38 -2.59
N LEU A 9 3.03 10.29 -1.87
CA LEU A 9 3.09 10.29 -0.41
C LEU A 9 1.69 10.41 0.20
N ASP A 10 0.91 11.38 -0.23
CA ASP A 10 -0.45 11.63 0.27
C ASP A 10 -1.35 10.40 0.07
N THR A 11 -1.24 9.76 -1.10
CA THR A 11 -1.97 8.53 -1.41
C THR A 11 -1.54 7.37 -0.50
N ALA A 12 -0.23 7.19 -0.29
CA ALA A 12 0.32 6.15 0.56
C ALA A 12 -0.07 6.36 2.04
N GLU A 13 -0.04 7.60 2.54
CA GLU A 13 -0.46 7.95 3.89
C GLU A 13 -1.95 7.65 4.10
N LYS A 14 -2.79 8.04 3.13
CA LYS A 14 -4.23 7.75 3.17
C LYS A 14 -4.50 6.25 3.20
N PHE A 15 -3.89 5.51 2.29
CA PHE A 15 -4.03 4.05 2.22
C PHE A 15 -3.58 3.37 3.52
N THR A 16 -2.43 3.79 4.07
CA THR A 16 -1.92 3.23 5.33
C THR A 16 -2.90 3.46 6.49
N ARG A 17 -3.41 4.68 6.62
CA ARG A 17 -4.33 5.05 7.70
C ARG A 17 -5.68 4.34 7.60
N GLU A 18 -6.23 4.23 6.39
CA GLU A 18 -7.59 3.76 6.17
C GLU A 18 -7.68 2.24 5.98
N GLU A 19 -6.61 1.60 5.48
CA GLU A 19 -6.65 0.19 5.08
C GLU A 19 -5.69 -0.68 5.88
N ILE A 20 -4.48 -0.20 6.23
CA ILE A 20 -3.46 -1.02 6.90
C ILE A 20 -3.61 -0.98 8.43
N ILE A 21 -3.58 0.21 9.02
CA ILE A 21 -3.60 0.40 10.48
C ILE A 21 -4.80 -0.29 11.16
N PRO A 22 -6.03 -0.23 10.62
CA PRO A 22 -7.20 -0.83 11.30
C PRO A 22 -7.11 -2.35 11.49
N VAL A 23 -6.36 -3.05 10.63
CA VAL A 23 -6.27 -4.52 10.62
C VAL A 23 -4.90 -5.04 11.04
N ALA A 24 -3.90 -4.18 11.22
CA ALA A 24 -2.52 -4.57 11.53
C ALA A 24 -2.43 -5.49 12.76
N ALA A 25 -3.10 -5.13 13.87
CA ALA A 25 -3.07 -5.92 15.09
C ALA A 25 -3.73 -7.31 14.97
N HIS A 26 -4.67 -7.50 14.03
CA HIS A 26 -5.25 -8.81 13.74
C HIS A 26 -4.23 -9.71 13.05
N TYR A 27 -3.57 -9.19 12.02
CA TYR A 27 -2.57 -9.95 11.26
C TYR A 27 -1.33 -10.27 12.09
N ASP A 28 -0.88 -9.36 12.96
CA ASP A 28 0.22 -9.62 13.90
C ASP A 28 -0.10 -10.75 14.88
N LYS A 29 -1.35 -10.83 15.37
CA LYS A 29 -1.77 -11.85 16.34
C LYS A 29 -2.02 -13.22 15.71
N THR A 30 -2.58 -13.23 14.51
CA THR A 30 -3.01 -14.46 13.84
C THR A 30 -1.92 -15.06 12.96
N GLY A 31 -0.97 -14.26 12.48
CA GLY A 31 0.01 -14.66 11.47
C GLY A 31 -0.60 -14.90 10.08
N GLU A 32 -1.86 -14.54 9.88
CA GLU A 32 -2.51 -14.63 8.57
C GLU A 32 -1.84 -13.68 7.57
N TYR A 33 -1.68 -14.13 6.32
CA TYR A 33 -1.15 -13.25 5.28
C TYR A 33 -2.21 -12.25 4.82
N PRO A 34 -1.92 -10.93 4.79
CA PRO A 34 -2.92 -9.88 4.53
C PRO A 34 -3.22 -9.72 3.03
N TRP A 35 -3.65 -10.79 2.37
CA TRP A 35 -3.98 -10.81 0.95
C TRP A 35 -4.89 -9.67 0.48
N PRO A 36 -5.95 -9.27 1.23
CA PRO A 36 -6.79 -8.15 0.82
C PRO A 36 -6.01 -6.83 0.72
N ILE A 37 -5.10 -6.57 1.65
CA ILE A 37 -4.27 -5.35 1.66
C ILE A 37 -3.26 -5.37 0.52
N VAL A 38 -2.58 -6.50 0.31
CA VAL A 38 -1.58 -6.64 -0.76
C VAL A 38 -2.21 -6.46 -2.13
N LYS A 39 -3.41 -7.00 -2.36
CA LYS A 39 -4.14 -6.81 -3.63
C LYS A 39 -4.50 -5.34 -3.87
N LYS A 40 -5.00 -4.63 -2.85
CA LYS A 40 -5.26 -3.19 -2.96
C LYS A 40 -3.99 -2.39 -3.23
N ALA A 41 -2.88 -2.72 -2.56
CA ALA A 41 -1.59 -2.06 -2.78
C ALA A 41 -1.08 -2.28 -4.22
N TRP A 42 -1.32 -3.46 -4.79
CA TRP A 42 -1.00 -3.76 -6.20
C TRP A 42 -1.83 -2.91 -7.17
N GLU A 43 -3.14 -2.79 -6.95
CA GLU A 43 -4.03 -1.94 -7.74
C GLU A 43 -3.64 -0.45 -7.68
N LEU A 44 -3.08 0.00 -6.55
CA LEU A 44 -2.55 1.36 -6.36
C LEU A 44 -1.13 1.56 -6.93
N GLY A 45 -0.49 0.52 -7.46
CA GLY A 45 0.88 0.60 -7.99
C GLY A 45 1.98 0.66 -6.93
N PHE A 46 1.68 0.32 -5.67
CA PHE A 46 2.64 0.40 -4.56
C PHE A 46 3.52 -0.85 -4.39
N THR A 47 3.36 -1.89 -5.21
CA THR A 47 4.14 -3.14 -5.09
C THR A 47 5.41 -3.17 -5.95
N TYR A 48 5.42 -2.51 -7.10
CA TYR A 48 6.51 -2.56 -8.08
C TYR A 48 6.85 -1.18 -8.64
N THR A 49 7.28 -0.27 -7.75
CA THR A 49 7.49 1.15 -8.08
C THR A 49 8.68 1.44 -9.00
N HIS A 50 9.51 0.44 -9.33
CA HIS A 50 10.74 0.58 -10.10
C HIS A 50 10.76 -0.28 -11.38
N ILE A 51 9.70 -1.03 -11.64
CA ILE A 51 9.56 -1.81 -12.88
C ILE A 51 8.92 -0.90 -13.93
N PRO A 52 9.51 -0.75 -15.12
CA PRO A 52 8.87 -0.01 -16.21
C PRO A 52 7.52 -0.62 -16.56
N GLN A 53 6.54 0.22 -16.90
CA GLN A 53 5.15 -0.19 -17.17
C GLN A 53 4.99 -1.12 -18.38
N GLU A 54 6.03 -1.25 -19.21
CA GLU A 54 6.00 -2.13 -20.39
C GLU A 54 6.10 -3.63 -20.06
N TYR A 55 6.32 -3.98 -18.79
CA TYR A 55 6.47 -5.34 -18.27
C TYR A 55 5.41 -5.69 -17.24
#